data_AF-A0A941PNU8-F1
#
_entry.id   AF-A0A941PNU8-F1
#
_cell.length_a   1.000
_cell.length_b   1.000
_cell.length_c   1.000
_cell.angle_alpha   90.00
_cell.angle_beta   90.00
_cell.angle_gamma   90.00
#
_symmetry.space_group_name_H-M   'P 1'
#
loop_
_entity.id
_entity.type
_entity.pdbx_description
1 polymer ?
#
loop_
_entity_poly.entity_id
_entity_poly.type
_entity_poly.pdbx_seq_one_letter_code
_entity_poly.pdbx_strand_id
1 'polypeptide(L)'
;MTTTKTLTLLAMVAAAASASSGCAAFGRAVGASKVSPDEFRVVSQAPLTLPPDYSLRPPRPGEPRPQELQPTEEARQSLFGQDVGASASAGERRLVADAHADATDPNIRDTVDFESQSIVRRNESFVNRLLSFGSSPSTNAPLDAQAEQQRLAEEESIRRTTGGGQVIIQRDSGGFKLPGT
;
A
#
# COMPACT_ATOMS: atom_id res chain seq x y z
N MET A 1 5.50 -50.76 -22.27
CA MET A 1 5.60 -50.86 -20.79
C MET A 1 6.69 -49.97 -20.18
N THR A 2 7.45 -49.20 -20.96
CA THR A 2 8.53 -48.33 -20.46
C THR A 2 8.04 -46.92 -20.08
N THR A 3 7.05 -46.38 -20.78
CA THR A 3 6.52 -45.02 -20.59
C THR A 3 5.76 -44.83 -19.28
N THR A 4 5.05 -45.87 -18.80
CA THR A 4 4.32 -45.81 -17.53
C THR A 4 5.29 -45.78 -16.34
N LYS A 5 6.41 -46.51 -16.44
CA LYS A 5 7.46 -46.52 -15.41
C LYS A 5 8.21 -45.18 -15.33
N THR A 6 8.48 -44.53 -16.45
CA THR A 6 9.10 -43.20 -16.47
C THR A 6 8.17 -42.13 -15.89
N LEU A 7 6.85 -42.25 -16.12
CA LEU A 7 5.87 -41.31 -15.58
C LEU A 7 5.72 -41.43 -14.05
N THR A 8 5.74 -42.65 -13.51
CA THR A 8 5.70 -42.88 -12.05
C THR A 8 6.96 -42.41 -11.35
N LEU A 9 8.12 -42.55 -12.00
CA LEU A 9 9.41 -42.12 -11.44
C LEU A 9 9.49 -40.58 -11.39
N LEU A 10 9.00 -39.90 -12.45
CA LEU A 10 8.92 -38.44 -12.49
C LEU A 10 7.98 -37.89 -11.41
N ALA A 11 6.82 -38.53 -11.20
CA ALA A 11 5.87 -38.15 -10.16
C ALA A 11 6.45 -38.30 -8.75
N MET A 12 7.24 -39.35 -8.50
CA MET A 12 7.87 -39.58 -7.20
C MET A 12 8.96 -38.54 -6.91
N VAL A 13 9.75 -38.16 -7.93
CA VAL A 13 10.77 -37.11 -7.80
C VAL A 13 10.12 -35.74 -7.57
N ALA A 14 9.01 -35.44 -8.24
CA ALA A 14 8.26 -34.20 -8.02
C ALA A 14 7.64 -34.11 -6.60
N ALA A 15 7.15 -35.23 -6.06
CA ALA A 15 6.65 -35.31 -4.69
C ALA A 15 7.76 -35.12 -3.65
N ALA A 16 8.95 -35.70 -3.88
CA ALA A 16 10.10 -35.51 -3.00
C ALA A 16 10.65 -34.06 -3.04
N ALA A 17 10.63 -33.42 -4.22
CA ALA A 17 11.10 -32.05 -4.38
C ALA A 17 10.16 -31.01 -3.73
N SER A 18 8.86 -31.27 -3.71
CA SER A 18 7.89 -30.39 -3.03
C SER A 18 7.98 -30.51 -1.51
N ALA A 19 8.24 -31.72 -0.97
CA ALA A 19 8.40 -31.96 0.47
C ALA A 19 9.64 -31.26 1.09
N SER A 20 10.71 -31.04 0.32
CA SER A 20 11.94 -30.39 0.83
C SER A 20 11.89 -28.86 0.87
N SER A 21 10.91 -28.24 0.18
CA SER A 21 10.76 -26.78 0.10
C SER A 21 10.28 -26.12 1.41
N GLY A 22 9.75 -26.92 2.36
CA GLY A 22 9.17 -26.41 3.62
C GLY A 22 10.15 -26.27 4.80
N CYS A 23 11.32 -26.91 4.76
CA CYS A 23 12.23 -26.98 5.92
C CYS A 23 12.79 -25.61 6.34
N ALA A 24 12.98 -24.67 5.40
CA ALA A 24 13.46 -23.32 5.71
C ALA A 24 12.39 -22.41 6.35
N ALA A 25 11.11 -22.72 6.15
CA ALA A 25 10.01 -22.00 6.81
C ALA A 25 9.76 -22.54 8.23
N PHE A 26 9.86 -23.85 8.42
CA PHE A 26 9.70 -24.50 9.73
C PHE A 26 10.75 -24.03 10.75
N GLY A 27 12.01 -23.86 10.34
CA GLY A 27 13.06 -23.33 11.23
C GLY A 27 12.80 -21.90 11.73
N ARG A 28 12.12 -21.07 10.93
CA ARG A 28 11.68 -19.72 11.35
C ARG A 28 10.47 -19.78 12.29
N ALA A 29 9.50 -20.66 12.01
CA ALA A 29 8.30 -20.83 12.85
C ALA A 29 8.61 -21.43 14.23
N VAL A 30 9.64 -22.28 14.34
CA VAL A 30 10.08 -22.92 15.60
C VAL A 30 11.14 -22.07 16.35
N GLY A 31 11.46 -20.86 15.85
CA GLY A 31 12.39 -19.95 16.52
C GLY A 31 13.86 -20.38 16.47
N ALA A 32 14.22 -21.31 15.58
CA ALA A 32 15.62 -21.71 15.34
C ALA A 32 16.41 -20.67 14.53
N SER A 33 15.73 -19.66 13.95
CA SER A 33 16.38 -18.49 13.36
C SER A 33 16.68 -17.43 14.40
N LYS A 34 17.95 -17.07 14.55
CA LYS A 34 18.38 -15.99 15.43
C LYS A 34 17.89 -14.64 14.90
N VAL A 35 16.93 -14.02 15.61
CA VAL A 35 16.54 -12.63 15.40
C VAL A 35 17.41 -11.79 16.32
N SER A 36 18.52 -11.28 15.80
CA SER A 36 19.36 -10.33 16.53
C SER A 36 18.70 -8.94 16.45
N PRO A 37 18.55 -8.21 17.57
CA PRO A 37 18.17 -6.80 17.52
C PRO A 37 19.16 -6.01 16.66
N ASP A 38 18.65 -5.04 15.90
CA ASP A 38 19.45 -4.21 14.99
C ASP A 38 20.46 -3.35 15.78
N GLU A 39 21.75 -3.71 15.70
CA GLU A 39 22.84 -3.02 16.38
C GLU A 39 23.09 -1.58 15.88
N PHE A 40 22.53 -1.20 14.73
CA PHE A 40 22.64 0.16 14.19
C PHE A 40 21.46 1.06 14.55
N ARG A 41 20.43 0.51 15.21
CA ARG A 41 19.28 1.29 15.67
C ARG A 41 19.64 2.07 16.93
N VAL A 42 20.16 3.29 16.73
CA VAL A 42 20.46 4.23 17.82
C VAL A 42 19.14 4.79 18.36
N VAL A 43 18.79 4.42 19.60
CA VAL A 43 17.70 5.05 20.34
C VAL A 43 18.29 6.18 21.17
N SER A 44 17.90 7.43 20.88
CA SER A 44 18.25 8.56 21.72
C SER A 44 17.48 8.48 23.04
N GLN A 45 18.20 8.40 24.16
CA GLN A 45 17.58 8.55 25.48
C GLN A 45 17.43 10.04 25.82
N ALA A 46 16.31 10.38 26.44
CA ALA A 46 16.08 11.72 26.95
C ALA A 46 17.19 12.12 27.96
N PRO A 47 17.63 13.39 27.96
CA PRO A 47 18.67 13.85 28.86
C PRO A 47 18.23 13.72 30.32
N LEU A 48 19.16 13.32 31.19
CA LEU A 48 18.93 13.22 32.63
C LEU A 48 18.84 14.64 33.22
N THR A 49 17.63 15.12 33.50
CA THR A 49 17.41 16.33 34.28
C THR A 49 17.20 15.93 35.74
N LEU A 50 17.95 16.56 36.64
CA LEU A 50 17.82 16.34 38.06
C LEU A 50 16.73 17.28 38.59
N PRO A 51 15.58 16.77 39.07
CA PRO A 51 14.54 17.62 39.62
C PRO A 51 15.05 18.34 40.89
N PRO A 52 14.58 19.56 41.18
CA PRO A 52 14.99 20.32 42.36
C PRO A 52 14.59 19.65 43.69
N ASP A 53 13.62 18.72 43.65
CA ASP A 53 13.19 17.93 44.80
C ASP A 53 13.70 16.48 44.73
N TYR A 54 14.60 16.14 45.65
CA TYR A 54 15.15 14.79 45.86
C TYR A 54 14.21 13.87 46.66
N SER A 55 12.94 14.23 46.83
CA SER A 55 11.97 13.51 47.67
C SER A 55 11.24 12.38 46.95
N LEU A 56 11.60 12.10 45.69
CA LEU A 56 11.01 10.99 44.94
C LEU A 56 11.64 9.67 45.37
N ARG A 57 10.81 8.76 45.88
CA ARG A 57 11.20 7.37 46.11
C ARG A 57 11.71 6.79 44.77
N PRO A 58 12.91 6.18 44.73
CA PRO A 58 13.42 5.55 43.52
C PRO A 58 12.36 4.61 42.94
N PRO A 59 12.08 4.66 41.63
CA PRO A 59 11.16 3.73 41.00
C PRO A 59 11.63 2.31 41.24
N ARG A 60 10.69 1.37 41.39
CA ARG A 60 11.05 -0.03 41.63
C ARG A 60 11.83 -0.55 40.41
N PRO A 61 12.90 -1.35 40.61
CA PRO A 61 13.61 -1.96 39.51
C PRO A 61 12.65 -2.71 38.59
N GLY A 62 12.61 -2.34 37.30
CA GLY A 62 11.76 -2.97 36.28
C GLY A 62 10.44 -2.26 35.96
N GLU A 63 10.11 -1.15 36.63
CA GLU A 63 8.93 -0.35 36.28
C GLU A 63 9.24 0.59 35.10
N PRO A 64 8.32 0.76 34.11
CA PRO A 64 8.54 1.66 32.99
C PRO A 64 8.86 3.07 33.49
N ARG A 65 9.96 3.65 32.99
CA ARG A 65 10.34 5.02 33.35
C ARG A 65 9.27 5.98 32.82
N PRO A 66 8.65 6.83 33.65
CA PRO A 66 7.66 7.80 33.18
C PRO A 66 8.19 8.76 32.13
N GLN A 67 9.52 8.98 32.08
CA GLN A 67 10.16 9.84 31.08
C GLN A 67 10.45 9.12 29.75
N GLU A 68 10.35 7.79 29.67
CA GLU A 68 10.50 7.06 28.41
C GLU A 68 9.15 6.99 27.68
N LEU A 69 8.71 8.12 27.12
CA LEU A 69 7.76 8.08 26.03
C LEU A 69 8.39 7.27 24.89
N GLN A 70 7.61 6.40 24.24
CA GLN A 70 8.12 5.69 23.08
C GLN A 70 8.60 6.72 22.04
N PRO A 71 9.79 6.58 21.44
CA PRO A 71 10.32 7.56 20.49
C PRO A 71 9.35 7.89 19.35
N THR A 72 8.53 6.91 18.96
CA THR A 72 7.46 7.07 17.97
C THR A 72 6.36 8.04 18.44
N GLU A 73 5.95 7.97 19.71
CA GLU A 73 4.94 8.87 20.26
C GLU A 73 5.48 10.29 20.43
N GLU A 74 6.74 10.44 20.84
CA GLU A 74 7.42 11.74 20.92
C GLU A 74 7.57 12.38 19.52
N ALA A 75 7.98 11.58 18.53
CA ALA A 75 8.03 12.03 17.14
C ALA A 75 6.64 12.43 16.63
N ARG A 76 5.60 11.63 16.90
CA ARG A 76 4.23 11.94 16.51
C ARG A 76 3.74 13.25 17.16
N GLN A 77 4.02 13.45 18.44
CA GLN A 77 3.67 14.66 19.18
C GLN A 77 4.43 15.89 18.66
N SER A 78 5.71 15.76 18.29
CA SER A 78 6.47 16.87 17.71
C SER A 78 6.03 17.24 16.29
N LEU A 79 5.62 16.26 15.48
CA LEU A 79 5.15 16.48 14.11
C LEU A 79 3.72 17.04 14.03
N PHE A 80 2.80 16.49 14.82
CA PHE A 80 1.37 16.79 14.70
C PHE A 80 0.83 17.63 15.86
N GLY A 81 1.61 17.85 16.91
CA GLY A 81 1.14 18.45 18.15
C GLY A 81 0.30 17.47 18.97
N GLN A 82 0.14 17.74 20.27
CA GLN A 82 -0.71 16.93 21.14
C GLN A 82 -2.18 17.37 21.11
N ASP A 83 -2.43 18.64 20.74
CA ASP A 83 -3.66 19.36 21.00
C ASP A 83 -4.23 20.04 19.74
N VAL A 84 -4.26 19.32 18.62
CA VAL A 84 -4.92 19.80 17.40
C VAL A 84 -6.40 20.09 17.68
N GLY A 85 -6.78 21.36 17.66
CA GLY A 85 -8.16 21.82 17.90
C GLY A 85 -8.51 22.15 19.36
N ALA A 86 -7.59 22.01 20.32
CA ALA A 86 -7.87 22.36 21.72
C ALA A 86 -8.19 23.85 21.92
N SER A 87 -7.59 24.71 21.10
CA SER A 87 -7.83 26.16 21.08
C SER A 87 -8.88 26.60 20.06
N ALA A 88 -9.62 25.67 19.43
CA ALA A 88 -10.62 26.01 18.43
C ALA A 88 -11.72 26.92 19.02
N SER A 89 -12.15 27.90 18.25
CA SER A 89 -13.27 28.78 18.58
C SER A 89 -14.60 28.03 18.54
N ALA A 90 -15.65 28.63 19.12
CA ALA A 90 -17.00 28.05 19.07
C ALA A 90 -17.52 27.92 17.63
N GLY A 91 -17.14 28.84 16.73
CA GLY A 91 -17.51 28.79 15.31
C GLY A 91 -16.82 27.65 14.57
N GLU A 92 -15.53 27.42 14.80
CA GLU A 92 -14.79 26.30 14.19
C GLU A 92 -15.33 24.96 14.64
N ARG A 93 -15.64 24.79 15.94
CA ARG A 93 -16.30 23.57 16.43
C ARG A 93 -17.67 23.34 15.78
N ARG A 94 -18.44 24.41 15.55
CA ARG A 94 -19.74 24.33 14.88
C ARG A 94 -19.58 23.87 13.43
N LEU A 95 -18.61 24.44 12.71
CA LEU A 95 -18.32 24.08 11.33
C LEU A 95 -17.87 22.62 11.20
N VAL A 96 -17.00 22.15 12.11
CA VAL A 96 -16.54 20.75 12.13
C VAL A 96 -17.69 19.79 12.45
N ALA A 97 -18.55 20.16 13.39
CA ALA A 97 -19.75 19.38 13.72
C ALA A 97 -20.74 19.32 12.54
N ASP A 98 -20.98 20.44 11.85
CA ASP A 98 -21.84 20.48 10.66
C ASP A 98 -21.22 19.65 9.51
N ALA A 99 -19.89 19.63 9.41
CA ALA A 99 -19.15 18.77 8.49
C ALA A 99 -19.07 17.29 8.92
N HIS A 100 -19.65 16.92 10.07
CA HIS A 100 -19.59 15.58 10.66
C HIS A 100 -18.16 15.04 10.81
N ALA A 101 -17.21 15.94 11.08
CA ALA A 101 -15.79 15.61 11.26
C ALA A 101 -15.37 15.57 12.75
N ASP A 102 -16.35 15.60 13.66
CA ASP A 102 -16.19 15.61 15.12
C ASP A 102 -15.76 14.24 15.68
N ALA A 103 -16.05 13.14 14.98
CA ALA A 103 -15.79 11.77 15.41
C ALA A 103 -14.74 11.05 14.55
N THR A 104 -13.66 11.74 14.17
CA THR A 104 -12.57 11.10 13.42
C THR A 104 -11.79 10.17 14.34
N ASP A 105 -11.75 8.87 14.03
CA ASP A 105 -10.91 7.90 14.75
C ASP A 105 -9.42 8.30 14.62
N PRO A 106 -8.70 8.50 15.74
CA PRO A 106 -7.27 8.78 15.71
C PRO A 106 -6.44 7.74 14.95
N ASN A 107 -6.91 6.49 14.90
CA ASN A 107 -6.26 5.36 14.24
C ASN A 107 -6.81 5.10 12.83
N ILE A 108 -7.56 6.04 12.25
CA ILE A 108 -8.13 5.85 10.90
C ILE A 108 -7.06 5.59 9.85
N ARG A 109 -5.86 6.17 10.01
CA ARG A 109 -4.73 5.92 9.11
C ARG A 109 -4.26 4.48 9.17
N ASP A 110 -4.11 3.91 10.38
CA ASP A 110 -3.73 2.51 10.55
C ASP A 110 -4.79 1.57 9.99
N THR A 111 -6.07 1.93 10.14
CA THR A 111 -7.20 1.18 9.58
C THR A 111 -7.17 1.20 8.06
N VAL A 112 -7.02 2.38 7.44
CA VAL A 112 -6.90 2.53 5.97
C VAL A 112 -5.66 1.83 5.44
N ASP A 113 -4.54 1.90 6.14
CA ASP A 113 -3.31 1.20 5.76
C ASP A 113 -3.51 -0.32 5.82
N PHE A 114 -4.17 -0.83 6.87
CA PHE A 114 -4.51 -2.25 6.98
C PHE A 114 -5.46 -2.72 5.87
N GLU A 115 -6.50 -1.94 5.56
CA GLU A 115 -7.44 -2.25 4.48
C GLU A 115 -6.76 -2.20 3.10
N SER A 116 -5.93 -1.19 2.88
CA SER A 116 -5.21 -0.96 1.61
C SER A 116 -4.01 -1.89 1.40
N GLN A 117 -3.52 -2.57 2.44
CA GLN A 117 -2.48 -3.60 2.31
C GLN A 117 -2.88 -4.73 1.36
N SER A 118 -4.18 -5.01 1.20
CA SER A 118 -4.67 -5.97 0.20
C SER A 118 -4.51 -5.51 -1.26
N ILE A 119 -4.37 -4.19 -1.47
CA ILE A 119 -4.14 -3.52 -2.77
C ILE A 119 -2.64 -3.34 -3.03
N VAL A 120 -1.76 -3.88 -2.18
CA VAL A 120 -0.33 -3.96 -2.47
C VAL A 120 -0.17 -4.83 -3.72
N ARG A 121 0.27 -4.18 -4.80
CA ARG A 121 0.51 -4.74 -6.14
C ARG A 121 1.17 -6.11 -6.07
N ARG A 122 0.37 -7.17 -6.04
CA ARG A 122 0.89 -8.53 -6.24
C ARG A 122 1.26 -8.63 -7.71
N ASN A 123 2.55 -8.77 -7.97
CA ASN A 123 3.02 -9.12 -9.30
C ASN A 123 2.39 -10.49 -9.62
N GLU A 124 1.55 -10.52 -10.65
CA GLU A 124 0.84 -11.73 -11.07
C GLU A 124 1.85 -12.87 -11.21
N SER A 125 1.79 -13.87 -10.32
CA SER A 125 2.69 -15.01 -10.41
C SER A 125 2.47 -15.72 -11.75
N PHE A 126 3.50 -16.37 -12.27
CA PHE A 126 3.42 -17.15 -13.52
C PHE A 126 2.19 -18.08 -13.58
N VAL A 127 1.81 -18.66 -12.44
CA VAL A 127 0.63 -19.54 -12.31
C VAL A 127 -0.68 -18.78 -12.55
N ASN A 128 -0.79 -17.53 -12.08
CA ASN A 128 -1.99 -16.72 -12.29
C ASN A 128 -2.15 -16.34 -13.76
N ARG A 129 -1.04 -16.05 -14.45
CA ARG A 129 -1.01 -15.77 -15.90
C ARG A 129 -1.40 -16.99 -16.74
N LEU A 130 -1.08 -18.20 -16.27
CA LEU A 130 -1.48 -19.44 -16.94
C LEU A 130 -2.96 -19.76 -16.71
N LEU A 131 -3.46 -19.53 -15.48
CA LEU A 131 -4.88 -19.72 -15.14
C LEU A 131 -5.79 -18.68 -15.80
N SER A 132 -5.31 -17.45 -16.02
CA SER A 132 -6.05 -16.37 -16.67
C SER A 132 -5.92 -16.38 -18.20
N PHE A 133 -5.18 -17.33 -18.78
CA PHE A 133 -5.04 -17.46 -20.23
C PHE A 133 -6.39 -17.84 -20.87
N GLY A 134 -7.05 -16.85 -21.49
CA GLY A 134 -8.34 -17.00 -22.17
C GLY A 134 -9.55 -16.48 -21.39
N SER A 135 -9.38 -16.00 -20.15
CA SER A 135 -10.46 -15.31 -19.41
C SER A 135 -10.42 -13.81 -19.68
N SER A 136 -11.55 -13.18 -19.98
CA SER A 136 -11.64 -11.72 -20.04
C SER A 136 -11.30 -11.12 -18.67
N PRO A 137 -10.47 -10.07 -18.59
CA PRO A 137 -10.06 -9.49 -17.32
C PRO A 137 -11.29 -9.07 -16.54
N SER A 138 -11.38 -9.49 -15.27
CA SER A 138 -12.38 -9.00 -14.34
C SER A 138 -12.27 -7.46 -14.25
N THR A 139 -13.42 -6.79 -14.29
CA THR A 139 -13.62 -5.33 -14.30
C THR A 139 -13.04 -4.54 -13.12
N ASN A 140 -12.29 -5.20 -12.23
CA ASN A 140 -11.57 -4.59 -11.12
C ASN A 140 -10.06 -4.56 -11.39
N ALA A 141 -9.67 -4.19 -12.62
CA ALA A 141 -8.28 -3.84 -12.89
C ALA A 141 -7.96 -2.55 -12.13
N PRO A 142 -6.85 -2.47 -11.37
CA PRO A 142 -6.37 -1.21 -10.84
C PRO A 142 -6.18 -0.23 -12.01
N LEU A 143 -6.98 0.84 -12.05
CA LEU A 143 -6.80 1.92 -13.00
C LEU A 143 -5.43 2.53 -12.74
N ASP A 144 -4.47 2.25 -13.61
CA ASP A 144 -3.24 3.00 -13.64
C ASP A 144 -3.62 4.48 -13.87
N ALA A 145 -3.37 5.31 -12.86
CA ALA A 145 -3.73 6.71 -12.88
C ALA A 145 -3.15 7.42 -14.11
N GLN A 146 -1.96 6.99 -14.57
CA GLN A 146 -1.30 7.58 -15.73
C GLN A 146 -1.97 7.16 -17.03
N ALA A 147 -2.35 5.88 -17.16
CA ALA A 147 -3.05 5.37 -18.33
C ALA A 147 -4.48 5.93 -18.43
N GLU A 148 -5.18 6.07 -17.29
CA GLU A 148 -6.52 6.65 -17.24
C GLU A 148 -6.49 8.16 -17.56
N GLN A 149 -5.48 8.89 -17.06
CA GLN A 149 -5.27 10.29 -17.44
C GLN A 149 -5.04 10.45 -18.95
N GLN A 150 -4.27 9.54 -19.58
CA GLN A 150 -4.05 9.57 -21.02
C GLN A 150 -5.34 9.30 -21.80
N ARG A 151 -6.14 8.31 -21.39
CA ARG A 151 -7.45 8.01 -21.98
C ARG A 151 -8.37 9.23 -21.94
N LEU A 152 -8.46 9.88 -20.77
CA LEU A 152 -9.28 11.08 -20.58
C LEU A 152 -8.77 12.26 -21.43
N ALA A 153 -7.45 12.46 -21.50
CA ALA A 153 -6.85 13.51 -22.32
C ALA A 153 -7.10 13.30 -23.83
N GLU A 154 -7.05 12.05 -24.30
CA GLU A 154 -7.36 11.71 -25.68
C GLU A 154 -8.85 11.96 -25.98
N GLU A 155 -9.76 11.53 -25.10
CA GLU A 155 -11.19 11.81 -25.22
C GLU A 155 -11.50 13.31 -25.25
N GLU A 156 -10.86 14.11 -24.39
CA GLU A 156 -10.99 15.57 -24.41
C GLU A 156 -10.43 16.19 -25.70
N SER A 157 -9.30 15.69 -26.19
CA SER A 157 -8.71 16.16 -27.45
C SER A 157 -9.64 15.91 -28.63
N ILE A 158 -10.26 14.72 -28.67
CA ILE A 158 -11.24 14.36 -29.69
C ILE A 158 -12.46 15.25 -29.55
N ARG A 159 -13.00 15.44 -28.34
CA ARG A 159 -14.17 16.33 -28.12
C ARG A 159 -13.87 17.77 -28.54
N ARG A 160 -12.67 18.29 -28.25
CA ARG A 160 -12.25 19.64 -28.65
C ARG A 160 -12.16 19.78 -30.17
N THR A 161 -11.65 18.77 -30.86
CA THR A 161 -11.50 18.79 -32.33
C THR A 161 -12.82 18.53 -33.06
N THR A 162 -13.68 17.67 -32.52
CA THR A 162 -14.94 17.24 -33.17
C THR A 162 -16.16 18.03 -32.73
N GLY A 163 -16.02 18.90 -31.72
CA GLY A 163 -17.13 19.64 -31.12
C GLY A 163 -18.20 18.75 -30.48
N GLY A 164 -17.90 17.46 -30.24
CA GLY A 164 -18.86 16.47 -29.75
C GLY A 164 -19.79 15.87 -30.82
N GLY A 165 -19.60 16.24 -32.09
CA GLY A 165 -20.37 15.69 -33.21
C GLY A 165 -19.75 14.41 -33.79
N GLN A 166 -20.58 13.57 -34.42
CA GLN A 166 -20.10 12.37 -35.13
C GLN A 166 -19.32 12.78 -36.39
N VAL A 167 -18.02 12.46 -36.45
CA VAL A 167 -17.18 12.71 -37.63
C VAL A 167 -17.39 11.60 -38.65
N ILE A 168 -17.96 11.94 -39.81
CA ILE A 168 -18.11 11.03 -40.94
C ILE A 168 -16.98 11.32 -41.93
N ILE A 169 -15.98 10.43 -41.99
CA ILE A 169 -14.90 10.51 -42.99
C ILE A 169 -15.41 9.83 -44.26
N GLN A 170 -15.85 10.62 -45.24
CA GLN A 170 -16.11 10.14 -46.59
C GLN A 170 -14.87 10.35 -47.46
N ARG A 171 -14.45 9.30 -48.14
CA ARG A 171 -13.45 9.41 -49.21
C ARG A 171 -14.13 10.12 -50.38
N ASP A 172 -13.63 11.29 -50.76
CA ASP A 172 -14.10 11.99 -51.94
C ASP A 172 -13.88 11.10 -53.18
N SER A 173 -14.97 10.53 -53.69
CA SER A 173 -14.97 9.74 -54.90
C SER A 173 -15.18 10.69 -56.08
N GLY A 174 -14.18 11.50 -56.41
CA GLY A 174 -14.41 12.65 -57.27
C GLY A 174 -13.23 13.13 -58.09
N GLY A 175 -12.84 12.36 -59.12
CA GLY A 175 -12.26 12.87 -60.37
C GLY A 175 -10.81 13.38 -60.32
N PHE A 176 -9.99 12.90 -61.25
CA PHE A 176 -8.65 13.41 -61.51
C PHE A 176 -8.73 14.92 -61.84
N LYS A 177 -8.31 15.80 -60.93
CA LYS A 177 -8.22 17.23 -61.20
C LYS A 177 -6.96 17.50 -62.02
N LEU A 178 -7.15 17.73 -63.32
CA LEU A 178 -6.11 18.23 -64.21
C LEU A 178 -5.71 19.65 -63.78
N PRO A 179 -4.41 19.94 -63.61
CA PRO A 179 -3.96 21.29 -63.33
C PRO A 179 -4.00 22.13 -64.62
N GLY A 180 -4.84 23.16 -64.64
CA GLY A 180 -4.82 24.22 -65.65
C GLY A 180 -5.90 24.11 -66.73
N THR A 181 -7.11 24.59 -66.40
CA THR A 181 -8.01 25.38 -67.25
C THR A 181 -8.88 26.24 -66.34
#